data_AF-A0A4Q1A802-F1
#
_entry.id   AF-A0A4Q1A802-F1
#
_cell.length_a   1.000
_cell.length_b   1.000
_cell.length_c   1.000
_cell.angle_alpha   90.00
_cell.angle_beta   90.00
_cell.angle_gamma   90.00
#
_symmetry.space_group_name_H-M   'P 1'
#
loop_
_entity.id
_entity.type
_entity.pdbx_description
1 polymer ?
#
loop_
_entity_poly.entity_id
_entity_poly.type
_entity_poly.pdbx_seq_one_letter_code
_entity_poly.pdbx_strand_id
1 'polypeptide(L)'
;MENIDNFQEIMDKFKKTLNIKSDSEIAEKLDISRQNYSDRKKRNSIPYEEIIKLCKKEKINIDNILNNKDYIYNNIRYKEELYKIIDKLNEKELEYYYHIIKAQIIKKEI
;
A
#
# COMPACT_ATOMS: atom_id res chain seq x y z
N MET A 1 -10.18 18.79 -10.32
CA MET A 1 -10.11 17.71 -11.33
C MET A 1 -9.55 16.50 -10.62
N GLU A 2 -10.36 15.47 -10.46
CA GLU A 2 -9.89 14.16 -9.97
C GLU A 2 -8.81 13.64 -10.94
N ASN A 3 -7.66 13.24 -10.40
CA ASN A 3 -6.61 12.61 -11.22
C ASN A 3 -7.15 11.28 -11.73
N ILE A 4 -7.35 11.18 -13.04
CA ILE A 4 -7.72 9.95 -13.72
C ILE A 4 -6.50 9.04 -13.65
N ASP A 5 -6.60 7.91 -12.95
CA ASP A 5 -5.51 6.95 -12.92
C ASP A 5 -5.22 6.45 -14.35
N ASN A 6 -3.97 6.58 -14.79
CA ASN A 6 -3.52 6.13 -16.11
C ASN A 6 -3.17 4.64 -16.05
N PHE A 7 -3.64 3.85 -17.02
CA PHE A 7 -3.34 2.42 -17.16
C PHE A 7 -1.83 2.15 -17.03
N GLN A 8 -1.00 2.96 -17.71
CA GLN A 8 0.44 2.76 -17.70
C GLN A 8 1.03 2.92 -16.29
N GLU A 9 0.58 3.92 -15.53
CA GLU A 9 1.05 4.18 -14.18
C GLU A 9 0.67 3.05 -13.22
N ILE A 10 -0.59 2.61 -13.26
CA ILE A 10 -1.07 1.49 -12.43
C ILE A 10 -0.27 0.22 -12.77
N MET A 11 -0.14 -0.11 -14.05
CA MET A 11 0.55 -1.32 -14.46
C MET A 11 2.03 -1.30 -14.10
N ASP A 12 2.70 -0.15 -14.19
CA ASP A 12 4.11 -0.04 -13.79
C ASP A 12 4.29 -0.17 -12.27
N LYS A 13 3.33 0.30 -11.46
CA LYS A 13 3.32 0.03 -10.01
C LYS A 13 3.16 -1.47 -9.74
N PHE A 14 2.21 -2.14 -10.40
CA PHE A 14 2.05 -3.60 -10.29
C PHE A 14 3.32 -4.34 -10.69
N LYS A 15 3.96 -3.94 -11.79
CA LYS A 15 5.21 -4.54 -12.23
C LYS A 15 6.33 -4.42 -11.19
N LYS A 16 6.47 -3.23 -10.60
CA LYS A 16 7.43 -2.98 -9.51
C LYS A 16 7.13 -3.85 -8.29
N THR A 17 5.87 -3.90 -7.83
CA THR A 17 5.46 -4.69 -6.67
C THR A 17 5.69 -6.20 -6.87
N LEU A 18 5.47 -6.68 -8.09
CA LEU A 18 5.64 -8.09 -8.45
C LEU A 18 7.06 -8.44 -8.93
N ASN A 19 7.96 -7.45 -9.01
CA ASN A 19 9.33 -7.59 -9.54
C ASN A 19 9.36 -8.20 -10.96
N ILE A 20 8.45 -7.78 -11.83
CA ILE A 20 8.35 -8.20 -13.24
C ILE A 20 8.72 -7.04 -14.17
N LYS A 21 9.20 -7.35 -15.37
CA LYS A 21 9.77 -6.32 -16.27
C LYS A 21 8.99 -6.12 -17.55
N SER A 22 8.16 -7.08 -17.95
CA SER A 22 7.48 -7.06 -19.25
C SER A 22 5.96 -6.94 -19.15
N ASP A 23 5.36 -6.34 -20.18
CA ASP A 23 3.90 -6.32 -20.39
C ASP A 23 3.34 -7.74 -20.56
N SER A 24 4.14 -8.67 -21.08
CA SER A 24 3.77 -10.07 -21.26
C SER A 24 3.60 -10.81 -19.92
N GLU A 25 4.53 -10.61 -18.98
CA GLU A 25 4.49 -11.24 -17.66
C GLU A 25 3.33 -10.71 -16.81
N ILE A 26 3.04 -9.40 -16.87
CA ILE A 26 1.91 -8.83 -16.14
C ILE A 26 0.57 -9.30 -16.72
N ALA A 27 0.47 -9.44 -18.05
CA ALA A 27 -0.73 -10.00 -18.69
C ALA A 27 -0.99 -11.44 -18.20
N GLU A 28 0.07 -12.25 -18.11
CA GLU A 28 -0.02 -13.62 -17.57
C GLU A 28 -0.42 -13.62 -16.09
N LYS A 29 0.15 -12.73 -15.26
CA LYS A 29 -0.23 -12.59 -13.86
C LYS A 29 -1.69 -12.16 -13.68
N LEU A 30 -2.19 -11.29 -14.55
CA LEU A 30 -3.58 -10.85 -14.58
C LEU A 30 -4.53 -11.88 -15.20
N ASP A 31 -4.02 -13.00 -15.71
CA ASP A 31 -4.80 -14.02 -16.41
C ASP A 31 -5.54 -13.47 -17.65
N ILE A 32 -4.87 -12.61 -18.41
CA ILE A 32 -5.37 -12.05 -19.67
C ILE A 32 -4.37 -12.26 -20.81
N SER A 33 -4.88 -12.31 -22.04
CA SER A 33 -4.00 -12.43 -23.21
C SER A 33 -3.16 -11.17 -23.42
N ARG A 34 -1.96 -11.32 -24.00
CA ARG A 34 -1.10 -10.19 -24.38
C ARG A 34 -1.81 -9.20 -25.31
N GLN A 35 -2.66 -9.71 -26.20
CA GLN A 35 -3.49 -8.91 -27.09
C GLN A 35 -4.51 -8.08 -26.30
N ASN A 36 -5.23 -8.69 -25.37
CA ASN A 36 -6.18 -8.00 -24.50
C ASN A 36 -5.48 -6.89 -23.69
N TYR A 37 -4.32 -7.19 -23.10
CA TYR A 37 -3.51 -6.20 -22.39
C TYR A 37 -3.10 -5.03 -23.30
N SER A 38 -2.60 -5.31 -24.52
CA SER A 38 -2.20 -4.26 -25.48
C SER A 38 -3.38 -3.37 -25.88
N ASP A 39 -4.54 -3.96 -26.11
CA ASP A 39 -5.75 -3.23 -26.51
C ASP A 39 -6.29 -2.37 -25.35
N ARG A 40 -6.27 -2.89 -24.12
CA ARG A 40 -6.62 -2.13 -22.91
C ARG A 40 -5.66 -0.97 -22.68
N LYS A 41 -4.35 -1.19 -22.86
CA LYS A 41 -3.31 -0.16 -22.78
C LYS A 41 -3.56 0.99 -23.75
N LYS A 42 -3.84 0.69 -25.02
CA LYS A 42 -4.17 1.69 -26.05
C LYS A 42 -5.43 2.49 -25.70
N ARG A 43 -6.43 1.82 -25.11
CA ARG A 43 -7.71 2.43 -24.70
C ARG A 43 -7.68 3.08 -23.31
N ASN A 44 -6.54 3.06 -22.62
CA ASN A 44 -6.41 3.49 -21.23
C ASN A 44 -7.48 2.89 -20.30
N SER A 45 -7.82 1.60 -20.49
CA SER A 45 -8.90 0.92 -19.78
C SER A 45 -8.35 -0.06 -18.75
N ILE A 46 -8.63 0.20 -17.47
CA ILE A 46 -8.07 -0.57 -16.35
C ILE A 46 -8.86 -1.88 -16.13
N PRO A 47 -8.19 -3.05 -16.09
CA PRO A 47 -8.81 -4.34 -15.80
C PRO A 47 -8.99 -4.54 -14.29
N TYR A 48 -9.93 -3.81 -13.68
CA TYR A 48 -10.11 -3.80 -12.21
C TYR A 48 -10.46 -5.18 -11.65
N GLU A 49 -11.27 -5.98 -12.34
CA GLU A 49 -11.66 -7.31 -11.86
C GLU A 49 -10.45 -8.25 -11.77
N GLU A 50 -9.61 -8.25 -12.81
CA GLU A 50 -8.40 -9.05 -12.91
C GLU A 50 -7.35 -8.58 -11.90
N ILE A 51 -7.22 -7.27 -11.71
CA ILE A 51 -6.38 -6.67 -10.67
C ILE A 51 -6.82 -7.15 -9.28
N ILE A 52 -8.12 -7.08 -8.95
CA ILE A 52 -8.63 -7.49 -7.64
C ILE A 52 -8.36 -8.99 -7.40
N LYS A 53 -8.55 -9.83 -8.43
CA LYS A 53 -8.22 -11.27 -8.35
C LYS A 53 -6.73 -11.49 -8.09
N LEU A 54 -5.86 -10.81 -8.82
CA LEU A 54 -4.41 -10.85 -8.63
C LEU A 54 -4.01 -10.40 -7.22
N CYS A 55 -4.56 -9.29 -6.74
CA CYS A 55 -4.30 -8.77 -5.40
C CYS A 55 -4.68 -9.78 -4.31
N LYS A 56 -5.84 -10.43 -4.43
CA LYS A 56 -6.27 -11.48 -3.50
C LYS A 56 -5.34 -12.69 -3.53
N LYS A 57 -4.90 -13.12 -4.71
CA LYS A 57 -4.01 -14.28 -4.90
C LYS A 57 -2.62 -14.05 -4.31
N GLU A 58 -2.02 -12.89 -4.58
CA GLU A 58 -0.65 -12.55 -4.19
C GLU A 58 -0.59 -11.81 -2.83
N LYS A 59 -1.73 -11.67 -2.13
CA LYS A 59 -1.89 -10.92 -0.88
C LYS A 59 -1.36 -9.47 -0.96
N ILE A 60 -1.57 -8.84 -2.12
CA ILE A 60 -1.19 -7.45 -2.36
C ILE A 60 -2.32 -6.53 -1.89
N ASN A 61 -1.99 -5.52 -1.11
CA ASN A 61 -2.93 -4.46 -0.78
C ASN A 61 -3.08 -3.52 -1.99
N ILE A 62 -4.26 -3.52 -2.61
CA ILE A 62 -4.58 -2.72 -3.80
C ILE A 62 -4.53 -1.20 -3.52
N ASP A 63 -4.85 -0.78 -2.29
CA ASP A 63 -4.83 0.62 -1.89
C ASP A 63 -3.41 1.20 -1.98
N ASN A 64 -2.38 0.37 -1.78
CA ASN A 64 -0.98 0.79 -1.91
C ASN A 64 -0.59 1.05 -3.37
N ILE A 65 -1.34 0.53 -4.34
CA ILE A 65 -1.05 0.68 -5.77
C ILE A 65 -1.89 1.80 -6.37
N LEU A 66 -3.17 1.87 -6.00
CA LEU A 66 -4.10 2.86 -6.56
C LEU A 66 -3.96 4.23 -5.92
N ASN A 67 -3.52 4.34 -4.66
CA ASN A 67 -3.33 5.66 -4.06
C ASN A 67 -2.07 6.34 -4.64
N ASN A 68 -2.29 7.38 -5.46
CA ASN A 68 -1.28 8.31 -5.97
C ASN A 68 -0.83 9.36 -4.93
N LYS A 69 -1.18 9.17 -3.65
CA LYS A 69 -0.67 9.98 -2.56
C LYS A 69 0.39 9.16 -1.86
N ASP A 70 1.58 9.72 -1.67
CA ASP A 70 2.69 9.18 -0.86
C ASP A 70 2.32 9.03 0.64
N TYR A 71 1.12 8.56 0.96
CA TYR A 71 0.85 8.00 2.27
C TYR A 71 1.52 6.64 2.28
N ILE A 72 2.74 6.64 2.79
CA ILE A 72 3.40 5.45 3.30
C ILE A 72 2.49 4.90 4.41
N TYR A 73 1.48 4.10 4.04
CA TYR A 73 0.85 3.19 4.98
C TYR A 73 1.79 2.01 5.13
N ASN A 74 2.92 2.26 5.79
CA ASN A 74 3.70 1.18 6.35
C ASN A 74 2.69 0.39 7.19
N ASN A 75 2.61 -0.93 6.97
CA ASN A 75 1.84 -1.85 7.81
C ASN A 75 2.54 -1.97 9.18
N ILE A 76 2.71 -0.84 9.87
CA ILE A 76 3.35 -0.74 11.17
C ILE A 76 2.29 -1.17 12.16
N ARG A 77 2.53 -2.31 12.79
CA ARG A 77 1.82 -2.67 14.00
C ARG A 77 2.35 -1.78 15.13
N TYR A 78 1.84 -0.55 15.20
CA TYR A 78 2.36 0.49 16.10
C TYR A 78 2.49 0.02 17.54
N LYS A 79 1.57 -0.81 18.01
CA LYS A 79 1.64 -1.42 19.34
C LYS A 79 2.90 -2.30 19.52
N GLU A 80 3.23 -3.13 18.53
CA GLU A 80 4.40 -4.01 18.57
C GLU A 80 5.71 -3.21 18.48
N GLU A 81 5.77 -2.19 17.62
CA GLU A 81 6.94 -1.31 17.54
C GLU A 81 7.13 -0.49 18.81
N LEU A 82 6.04 -0.03 19.44
CA LEU A 82 6.12 0.67 20.72
C LEU A 82 6.71 -0.21 21.82
N TYR A 83 6.35 -1.50 21.89
CA TYR A 83 6.97 -2.42 22.85
C TYR A 83 8.49 -2.52 22.62
N LYS A 84 8.95 -2.65 21.37
CA LYS A 84 10.38 -2.68 21.04
C LYS A 84 11.12 -1.40 21.42
N ILE A 85 10.45 -0.25 21.36
CA ILE A 85 11.02 1.03 21.75
C ILE A 85 11.08 1.12 23.28
N ILE A 86 9.98 0.78 23.97
CA ILE A 86 9.87 0.78 25.43
C ILE A 86 10.96 -0.07 26.06
N ASP A 87 11.25 -1.26 25.50
CA ASP A 87 12.30 -2.16 25.99
C ASP A 87 13.71 -1.56 25.94
N LYS A 88 13.93 -0.48 25.17
CA LYS A 88 15.22 0.20 25.01
C LYS A 88 15.35 1.46 25.86
N LEU A 89 14.27 1.91 26.50
CA LEU A 89 14.26 3.16 27.27
C LEU A 89 14.69 2.92 28.72
N ASN A 90 15.33 3.92 29.31
CA ASN A 90 15.60 3.92 30.74
C ASN A 90 14.40 4.44 31.55
N GLU A 91 14.47 4.29 32.88
CA GLU A 91 13.37 4.63 33.80
C GLU A 91 12.89 6.09 33.68
N LYS A 92 13.82 7.04 33.52
CA LYS A 92 13.48 8.46 33.39
C LYS A 92 12.80 8.76 32.05
N GLU A 93 13.23 8.12 30.98
CA GLU A 93 12.61 8.24 29.66
C GLU A 93 11.20 7.66 29.66
N LEU A 94 11.01 6.50 30.30
CA LEU A 94 9.69 5.88 30.46
C LEU A 94 8.73 6.76 31.25
N GLU A 95 9.18 7.34 32.36
CA GLU A 95 8.39 8.26 33.17
C GLU A 95 7.96 9.50 32.38
N TYR A 96 8.89 10.10 31.62
CA TYR A 96 8.61 11.24 30.76
C TYR A 96 7.51 10.92 29.73
N TYR A 97 7.63 9.81 29.00
CA TYR A 97 6.64 9.43 27.99
C TYR A 97 5.31 9.01 28.61
N TYR A 98 5.31 8.38 29.78
CA TYR A 98 4.08 8.07 30.53
C TYR A 98 3.26 9.34 30.79
N HIS A 99 3.90 10.40 31.29
CA HIS A 99 3.20 11.65 31.57
C HIS A 99 2.63 12.32 30.32
N ILE A 100 3.37 12.31 29.20
CA ILE A 100 2.88 12.84 27.92
C ILE A 100 1.63 12.08 27.46
N ILE A 101 1.70 10.74 27.43
CA ILE A 101 0.60 9.91 26.94
C ILE A 101 -0.63 10.08 27.84
N LYS A 102 -0.44 10.08 29.16
CA LYS A 102 -1.52 10.28 30.13
C LYS A 102 -2.20 11.63 29.96
N ALA A 103 -1.43 12.70 29.77
CA ALA A 103 -1.98 14.04 29.52
C ALA A 103 -2.81 14.08 28.22
N GLN A 104 -2.34 13.42 27.16
CA GLN A 104 -3.08 13.34 25.90
C GLN A 104 -4.38 12.53 26.01
N ILE A 105 -4.40 11.46 26.79
CA ILE A 105 -5.61 10.67 27.05
C ILE A 105 -6.65 11.55 27.75
N ILE A 106 -6.27 12.22 28.83
CA ILE A 106 -7.16 13.11 29.59
C ILE A 106 -7.69 14.24 28.70
N LYS A 107 -6.84 14.85 27.86
CA LYS A 107 -7.26 15.92 26.94
C LYS A 107 -8.34 15.48 25.94
N LYS A 108 -8.41 14.19 25.58
CA LYS A 108 -9.42 13.67 24.66
C LYS A 108 -10.78 13.42 25.32
N GLU A 109 -10.81 13.37 26.65
CA GLU A 109 -12.02 13.11 27.45
C GLU A 109 -12.75 14.40 27.88
N ILE A 110 -12.19 15.57 27.53
CA ILE A 110 -12.72 16.92 27.82
C ILE A 110 -13.16 17.55 26.50
#